data_AF-A0A257N198-F1
#
_entry.id   AF-A0A257N198-F1
#
_cell.length_a   1.000
_cell.length_b   1.000
_cell.length_c   1.000
_cell.angle_alpha   90.00
_cell.angle_beta   90.00
_cell.angle_gamma   90.00
#
_symmetry.space_group_name_H-M   'P 1'
#
loop_
_entity.id
_entity.type
_entity.pdbx_description
1 polymer ?
#
loop_
_entity_poly.entity_id
_entity_poly.type
_entity_poly.pdbx_seq_one_letter_code
_entity_poly.pdbx_strand_id
1 'polypeptide(L)'
;MSLNRYRLRHLVKLKHSGAIKAHKLLQSPDRLLGLILLGNNFVNNFAASLATVIAIKLYADEESVIAIAAGILTIVMLICSEVTPKTLAAIKPELLAFPAAWIYTPLLKIFYPVVWFVNIFVRLLLRIVGVDVNKSSQDSLNKDELKSIITEAESLMPARYQKML
;
A
#
# COMPACT_ATOMS: atom_id res chain seq x y z
N MET A 1 4.13 -5.06 -4.34
CA MET A 1 4.38 -5.42 -2.92
C MET A 1 5.61 -6.32 -2.87
N SER A 2 6.81 -5.78 -2.71
CA SER A 2 8.06 -6.57 -2.79
C SER A 2 9.08 -6.18 -1.72
N LEU A 3 8.63 -5.68 -0.57
CA LEU A 3 9.54 -5.55 0.56
C LEU A 3 9.83 -6.95 1.11
N ASN A 4 11.06 -7.42 0.96
CA ASN A 4 11.45 -8.77 1.39
C ASN A 4 11.26 -8.92 2.91
N ARG A 5 10.27 -9.72 3.32
CA ARG A 5 9.86 -9.89 4.73
C ARG A 5 11.03 -10.34 5.61
N TYR A 6 11.96 -11.13 5.07
CA TYR A 6 13.15 -11.59 5.79
C TYR A 6 14.12 -10.45 6.10
N ARG A 7 14.38 -9.58 5.13
CA ARG A 7 15.28 -8.43 5.30
C ARG A 7 14.70 -7.40 6.26
N LEU A 8 13.38 -7.16 6.21
CA LEU A 8 12.71 -6.29 7.18
C LEU A 8 12.82 -6.84 8.61
N ARG A 9 12.58 -8.14 8.82
CA ARG A 9 12.74 -8.78 10.14
C ARG A 9 14.18 -8.68 10.64
N HIS A 10 15.17 -8.79 9.75
CA HIS A 10 16.58 -8.60 10.09
C HIS A 10 16.88 -7.16 10.53
N LEU A 11 16.41 -6.15 9.78
CA LEU A 11 16.59 -4.73 10.13
C LEU A 11 15.86 -4.33 11.43
N VAL A 12 14.73 -4.98 11.74
CA VAL A 12 14.04 -4.84 13.03
C VAL A 12 14.89 -5.39 14.17
N LYS A 13 15.53 -6.56 13.99
CA LYS A 13 16.47 -7.13 14.98
C LYS A 13 17.68 -6.21 15.22
N LEU A 14 18.13 -5.50 14.19
CA LEU A 14 19.17 -4.47 14.27
C LEU A 14 18.69 -3.12 14.88
N LYS A 15 17.49 -3.07 15.47
CA LYS A 15 16.87 -1.88 16.09
C LYS A 15 16.74 -0.66 15.17
N HIS A 16 16.66 -0.85 13.85
CA HIS A 16 16.45 0.27 12.92
C HIS A 16 15.04 0.86 13.08
N SER A 17 14.94 2.10 13.54
CA SER A 17 13.68 2.78 13.90
C SER A 17 12.65 2.81 12.75
N GLY A 18 13.11 3.01 11.51
CA GLY A 18 12.26 2.99 10.32
C GLY A 18 11.74 1.59 9.97
N ALA A 19 12.54 0.55 10.23
CA ALA A 19 12.15 -0.84 9.96
C ALA A 19 11.11 -1.33 10.97
N ILE A 20 11.22 -0.91 12.23
CA ILE A 20 10.24 -1.22 13.28
C ILE A 20 8.87 -0.61 12.94
N LYS A 21 8.85 0.67 12.54
CA LYS A 21 7.60 1.34 12.13
C LYS A 21 6.98 0.70 10.88
N ALA A 22 7.79 0.44 9.85
CA ALA A 22 7.34 -0.24 8.64
C ALA A 22 6.79 -1.64 8.94
N HIS A 23 7.44 -2.41 9.83
CA HIS A 23 6.96 -3.72 10.25
C HIS A 23 5.59 -3.65 10.93
N LYS A 24 5.39 -2.67 11.82
CA LYS A 24 4.11 -2.45 12.50
C LYS A 24 2.99 -2.02 11.53
N LEU A 25 3.31 -1.20 10.53
CA LEU A 25 2.36 -0.78 9.50
C LEU A 25 1.94 -1.95 8.59
N LEU A 26 2.87 -2.87 8.28
CA LEU A 26 2.61 -4.05 7.45
C LEU A 26 1.79 -5.15 8.15
N GLN A 27 1.60 -5.09 9.48
CA GLN A 27 0.72 -6.00 10.21
C GLN A 27 -0.77 -5.72 9.96
N SER A 28 -1.12 -4.57 9.37
CA SER A 28 -2.49 -4.22 9.01
C SER A 28 -2.53 -3.64 7.61
N PRO A 29 -2.30 -4.47 6.56
CA PRO A 29 -2.17 -4.01 5.18
C PRO A 29 -3.42 -3.25 4.72
N ASP A 30 -4.62 -3.64 5.13
CA ASP A 30 -5.86 -2.96 4.75
C ASP A 30 -5.93 -1.52 5.25
N ARG A 31 -5.46 -1.26 6.47
CA ARG A 31 -5.45 0.10 7.04
C ARG A 31 -4.39 0.97 6.38
N LEU A 32 -3.24 0.39 6.06
CA LEU A 32 -2.15 1.06 5.37
C LEU A 32 -2.57 1.42 3.93
N LEU A 33 -3.12 0.46 3.20
CA LEU A 33 -3.63 0.65 1.84
C LEU A 33 -4.75 1.69 1.85
N GLY A 34 -5.69 1.59 2.79
CA GLY A 34 -6.75 2.57 2.98
C GLY A 34 -6.21 3.98 3.18
N LEU A 35 -5.25 4.17 4.09
CA LEU A 35 -4.63 5.48 4.34
C LEU A 35 -3.90 6.03 3.11
N ILE A 36 -3.10 5.21 2.43
CA ILE A 36 -2.34 5.64 1.24
C ILE A 36 -3.30 6.07 0.13
N LEU A 37 -4.35 5.29 -0.11
CA LEU A 37 -5.35 5.60 -1.13
C LEU A 37 -6.14 6.86 -0.78
N LEU A 38 -6.58 6.99 0.47
CA LEU A 38 -7.28 8.18 0.96
C LEU A 38 -6.42 9.44 0.79
N GLY A 39 -5.16 9.38 1.25
CA GLY A 39 -4.24 10.50 1.17
C GLY A 39 -3.93 10.91 -0.26
N ASN A 40 -3.64 9.94 -1.14
CA ASN A 40 -3.35 10.23 -2.55
C ASN A 40 -4.55 10.87 -3.25
N ASN A 41 -5.73 10.28 -3.09
CA ASN A 41 -6.95 10.80 -3.72
C ASN A 41 -7.33 12.16 -3.16
N PHE A 42 -7.15 12.38 -1.85
CA PHE A 42 -7.41 13.67 -1.24
C PHE A 42 -6.51 14.76 -1.82
N VAL A 43 -5.19 14.54 -1.86
CA VAL A 43 -4.25 15.52 -2.43
C VAL A 43 -4.54 15.77 -3.91
N ASN A 44 -4.80 14.72 -4.70
CA ASN A 44 -5.08 14.86 -6.12
C ASN A 44 -6.36 15.66 -6.39
N ASN A 45 -7.46 15.32 -5.70
CA ASN A 45 -8.73 16.03 -5.82
C ASN A 45 -8.65 17.46 -5.29
N PHE A 46 -7.93 17.69 -4.19
CA PHE A 46 -7.77 19.02 -3.61
C PHE A 46 -6.99 19.94 -4.54
N ALA A 47 -5.87 19.46 -5.11
CA ALA A 47 -5.08 20.22 -6.07
C ALA A 47 -5.85 20.47 -7.38
N ALA A 48 -6.58 19.48 -7.90
CA ALA A 48 -7.45 19.66 -9.06
C ALA A 48 -8.52 20.72 -8.79
N SER A 49 -9.25 20.62 -7.68
CA SER A 49 -10.27 21.59 -7.30
C SER A 49 -9.70 23.00 -7.11
N LEU A 50 -8.55 23.13 -6.44
CA LEU A 50 -7.91 24.42 -6.21
C LEU A 50 -7.46 25.04 -7.53
N ALA A 51 -6.88 24.25 -8.42
CA ALA A 51 -6.47 24.71 -9.74
C ALA A 51 -7.67 25.11 -10.61
N THR A 52 -8.80 24.39 -10.53
CA THR A 52 -10.05 24.80 -11.21
C THR A 52 -10.53 26.15 -10.69
N VAL A 53 -10.53 26.37 -9.37
CA VAL A 53 -10.92 27.65 -8.77
C VAL A 53 -9.98 28.79 -9.21
N ILE A 54 -8.67 28.54 -9.24
CA ILE A 54 -7.68 29.52 -9.70
C ILE A 54 -7.86 29.83 -11.19
N ALA A 55 -8.08 28.81 -12.02
CA ALA A 55 -8.27 28.96 -13.46
C ALA A 55 -9.52 29.81 -13.77
N ILE A 56 -10.65 29.53 -13.10
CA ILE A 56 -11.87 30.32 -13.24
C ILE A 56 -11.64 31.78 -12.81
N LYS A 57 -10.89 32.01 -11.73
CA LYS A 57 -10.62 33.38 -11.24
C LYS A 57 -9.69 34.21 -12.13
N LEU A 58 -8.73 33.57 -12.80
CA LEU A 58 -7.72 34.26 -13.61
C LEU A 58 -8.11 34.40 -15.08
N TYR A 59 -8.90 33.46 -15.61
CA TYR A 59 -9.20 33.36 -17.05
C TYR A 59 -10.70 33.23 -17.32
N ALA A 60 -11.53 33.95 -16.54
CA ALA A 60 -12.99 33.87 -16.60
C ALA A 60 -13.57 34.09 -18.02
N ASP A 61 -12.89 34.88 -18.86
CA ASP A 61 -13.37 35.28 -20.19
C ASP A 61 -12.89 34.37 -21.34
N GLU A 62 -11.99 33.42 -21.09
CA GLU A 62 -11.49 32.47 -22.10
C GLU A 62 -11.67 31.01 -21.67
N GLU A 63 -12.88 30.48 -21.88
CA GLU A 63 -13.25 29.10 -21.56
C GLU A 63 -12.31 28.05 -22.18
N SER A 64 -11.77 28.35 -23.37
CA SER A 64 -10.78 27.51 -24.07
C SER A 64 -9.47 27.37 -23.29
N VAL A 65 -8.99 28.44 -22.65
CA VAL A 65 -7.76 28.45 -21.84
C VAL A 65 -7.95 27.64 -20.57
N ILE A 66 -9.13 27.71 -19.94
CA ILE A 66 -9.48 26.92 -18.76
C ILE A 66 -9.45 25.42 -19.09
N ALA A 67 -10.04 25.00 -20.21
CA ALA A 67 -10.07 23.60 -20.62
C ALA A 67 -8.68 23.04 -20.92
N ILE A 68 -7.83 23.80 -21.64
CA ILE A 68 -6.46 23.40 -21.95
C ILE A 68 -5.61 23.33 -20.67
N ALA A 69 -5.74 24.31 -19.78
CA ALA A 69 -5.03 24.31 -18.49
C ALA A 69 -5.43 23.13 -17.61
N ALA A 70 -6.72 22.80 -17.53
CA ALA A 70 -7.21 21.63 -16.81
C ALA A 70 -6.66 20.32 -17.41
N GLY A 71 -6.63 20.19 -18.73
CA GLY A 71 -6.03 19.04 -19.42
C GLY A 71 -4.54 18.87 -19.10
N ILE A 72 -3.76 19.95 -19.21
CA ILE A 72 -2.32 19.94 -18.89
C ILE A 72 -2.10 19.59 -17.41
N LEU A 73 -2.84 20.22 -16.50
CA LEU A 73 -2.74 19.94 -15.07
C LEU A 73 -3.03 18.45 -14.78
N THR A 74 -4.04 17.88 -15.42
CA THR A 74 -4.40 16.46 -15.25
C THR A 74 -3.25 15.55 -15.68
N ILE A 75 -2.61 15.83 -16.82
CA ILE A 75 -1.44 15.07 -17.30
C ILE A 75 -0.27 15.21 -16.32
N VAL A 76 0.01 16.43 -15.85
CA VAL A 76 1.08 16.68 -14.89
C VAL A 76 0.84 15.94 -13.58
N MET A 77 -0.39 15.98 -13.04
CA MET A 77 -0.75 15.26 -11.81
C MET A 77 -0.67 13.75 -12.00
N LEU A 78 -1.13 13.23 -13.13
CA LEU A 78 -1.05 11.80 -13.44
C LEU A 78 0.42 11.33 -13.48
N ILE A 79 1.30 12.09 -14.13
CA ILE A 79 2.71 11.72 -14.23
C ILE A 79 3.43 11.92 -12.89
N CYS A 80 3.37 13.11 -12.31
CA CYS A 80 4.17 13.49 -11.15
C CYS A 80 3.60 12.97 -9.81
N SER A 81 2.28 13.03 -9.62
CA SER A 81 1.65 12.64 -8.35
C SER A 81 1.24 11.17 -8.31
N GLU A 82 1.00 10.54 -9.46
CA GLU A 82 0.43 9.20 -9.48
C GLU A 82 1.41 8.15 -10.01
N VAL A 83 1.82 8.25 -11.27
CA VAL A 83 2.62 7.20 -11.94
C VAL A 83 4.06 7.18 -11.43
N THR A 84 4.71 8.34 -11.31
CA THR A 84 6.12 8.43 -10.88
C THR A 84 6.34 7.87 -9.46
N PRO A 85 5.61 8.32 -8.41
CA PRO A 85 5.82 7.80 -7.06
C PRO A 85 5.42 6.33 -6.93
N LYS A 86 4.39 5.86 -7.65
CA LYS A 86 4.02 4.42 -7.69
C LYS A 86 5.15 3.58 -8.30
N THR A 87 5.72 4.04 -9.39
CA THR A 87 6.82 3.36 -10.08
C THR A 87 8.09 3.35 -9.22
N LEU A 88 8.42 4.48 -8.59
CA LEU A 88 9.56 4.57 -7.68
C LEU A 88 9.41 3.65 -6.47
N ALA A 89 8.20 3.56 -5.89
CA ALA A 89 7.88 2.66 -4.80
C ALA A 89 7.96 1.18 -5.21
N ALA A 90 7.69 0.85 -6.48
CA ALA A 90 7.81 -0.50 -7.01
C ALA A 90 9.28 -0.91 -7.19
N ILE A 91 10.14 0.00 -7.68
CA ILE A 91 11.55 -0.28 -7.98
C ILE A 91 12.42 -0.23 -6.70
N LYS A 92 12.19 0.75 -5.81
CA LYS A 92 12.96 0.94 -4.57
C LYS A 92 12.05 1.16 -3.36
N PRO A 93 11.35 0.11 -2.89
CA PRO A 93 10.40 0.22 -1.78
C PRO A 93 11.07 0.66 -0.47
N GLU A 94 12.32 0.26 -0.21
CA GLU A 94 13.04 0.61 1.03
C GLU A 94 13.35 2.11 1.14
N LEU A 95 13.73 2.75 0.02
CA LEU A 95 14.12 4.16 -0.01
C LEU A 95 12.92 5.09 0.24
N LEU A 96 11.73 4.69 -0.22
CA LEU A 96 10.48 5.42 0.03
C LEU A 96 9.83 5.04 1.36
N ALA A 97 9.79 3.74 1.70
CA ALA A 97 9.03 3.25 2.84
C ALA A 97 9.57 3.75 4.19
N PHE A 98 10.88 3.90 4.36
CA PHE A 98 11.44 4.34 5.65
C PHE A 98 11.17 5.81 5.99
N PRO A 99 11.44 6.80 5.11
CA PRO A 99 11.04 8.18 5.38
C PRO A 99 9.53 8.34 5.37
N ALA A 100 8.81 7.67 4.46
CA ALA A 100 7.35 7.74 4.41
C ALA A 100 6.71 7.15 5.68
N ALA A 101 7.25 6.08 6.26
CA ALA A 101 6.76 5.55 7.54
C ALA A 101 6.86 6.58 8.67
N TRP A 102 7.84 7.49 8.62
CA TRP A 102 7.98 8.54 9.62
C TRP A 102 6.87 9.58 9.53
N ILE A 103 6.44 9.92 8.31
CA ILE A 103 5.34 10.85 8.01
C ILE A 103 3.97 10.18 8.20
N TYR A 104 3.80 8.94 7.71
CA TYR A 104 2.54 8.21 7.79
C TYR A 104 2.18 7.79 9.21
N THR A 105 3.14 7.58 10.13
CA THR A 105 2.83 7.18 11.50
C THR A 105 1.99 8.22 12.27
N PRO A 106 2.38 9.51 12.36
CA PRO A 106 1.55 10.53 13.01
C PRO A 106 0.28 10.82 12.21
N LEU A 107 0.36 10.82 10.87
CA LEU A 107 -0.80 11.07 10.01
C LEU A 107 -1.87 9.98 10.18
N LEU A 108 -1.47 8.71 10.25
CA LEU A 108 -2.38 7.59 10.54
C LEU A 108 -3.04 7.75 11.90
N LYS A 109 -2.36 8.30 12.91
CA LYS A 109 -2.95 8.54 14.24
C LYS A 109 -4.04 9.60 14.20
N ILE A 110 -3.84 10.66 13.42
CA ILE A 110 -4.82 11.75 13.23
C ILE A 110 -6.00 11.26 12.40
N PHE A 111 -5.73 10.57 11.29
CA PHE A 111 -6.76 10.07 10.37
C PHE A 111 -7.34 8.71 10.77
N TYR A 112 -6.90 8.12 11.88
CA TYR A 112 -7.40 6.85 12.38
C TYR A 112 -8.93 6.75 12.44
N PRO A 113 -9.69 7.73 12.99
CA PRO A 113 -11.14 7.64 13.04
C PRO A 113 -11.77 7.58 11.65
N VAL A 114 -11.23 8.33 10.69
CA VAL A 114 -11.71 8.33 9.29
C VAL A 114 -11.41 7.00 8.63
N VAL A 115 -10.17 6.49 8.76
CA VAL A 115 -9.78 5.19 8.20
C VAL A 115 -10.61 4.07 8.81
N TRP A 116 -10.89 4.11 10.12
CA TRP A 116 -11.72 3.12 10.79
C TRP A 116 -13.15 3.12 10.25
N PHE A 117 -13.75 4.30 10.08
CA PHE A 117 -15.09 4.47 9.53
C PHE A 117 -15.19 3.92 8.11
N VAL A 118 -14.25 4.30 7.23
CA VAL A 118 -14.19 3.79 5.85
C VAL A 118 -14.03 2.28 5.85
N ASN A 119 -13.18 1.72 6.72
CA ASN A 119 -12.98 0.27 6.81
C ASN A 119 -14.25 -0.48 7.27
N ILE A 120 -15.09 0.12 8.12
CA ILE A 120 -16.39 -0.45 8.47
C ILE A 120 -17.29 -0.50 7.23
N PHE A 121 -17.35 0.61 6.50
CA PHE A 121 -18.17 0.69 5.30
C PHE A 121 -17.73 -0.33 4.23
N VAL A 122 -16.41 -0.46 4.01
CA VAL A 122 -15.84 -1.46 3.11
C VAL A 122 -16.19 -2.88 3.57
N ARG A 123 -16.03 -3.21 4.86
CA ARG A 123 -16.41 -4.53 5.38
C ARG A 123 -17.90 -4.81 5.24
N LEU A 124 -18.76 -3.81 5.44
CA LEU A 124 -20.20 -3.95 5.25
C LEU A 124 -20.55 -4.23 3.79
N LEU A 125 -19.95 -3.49 2.86
CA LEU A 125 -20.12 -3.69 1.42
C LEU A 125 -19.65 -5.08 0.98
N LEU A 126 -18.45 -5.48 1.40
CA LEU A 126 -17.90 -6.80 1.07
C LEU A 126 -18.75 -7.93 1.65
N ARG A 127 -19.31 -7.75 2.85
CA ARG A 127 -20.25 -8.71 3.45
C ARG A 127 -21.55 -8.82 2.65
N ILE A 128 -22.07 -7.71 2.12
CA ILE A 128 -23.25 -7.73 1.24
C ILE A 128 -22.95 -8.48 -0.07
N VAL A 129 -21.74 -8.34 -0.59
CA VAL A 129 -21.27 -9.05 -1.80
C VAL A 129 -20.88 -10.53 -1.50
N GLY A 130 -20.87 -10.94 -0.23
CA GLY A 130 -20.55 -12.30 0.20
C GLY A 130 -19.06 -12.61 0.32
N VAL A 131 -18.20 -11.60 0.39
CA VAL A 131 -16.74 -11.74 0.55
C VAL A 131 -16.34 -11.57 2.02
N ASP A 132 -15.88 -12.66 2.64
CA ASP A 132 -15.45 -12.67 4.04
C ASP A 132 -13.97 -12.26 4.18
N VAL A 133 -13.74 -11.01 4.55
CA VAL A 133 -12.39 -10.42 4.74
C VAL A 133 -11.67 -11.01 5.96
N ASN A 134 -12.39 -11.65 6.87
CA ASN A 134 -11.83 -12.16 8.13
C ASN A 134 -10.98 -13.44 7.97
N LYS A 135 -11.04 -14.11 6.81
CA LYS A 135 -10.24 -15.32 6.52
C LYS A 135 -8.80 -15.05 6.12
N SER A 136 -8.44 -13.81 5.76
CA SER A 136 -7.12 -13.50 5.19
C SER A 136 -6.04 -13.12 6.22
N SER A 137 -6.38 -13.07 7.51
CA SER A 137 -5.46 -12.63 8.59
C SER A 137 -4.81 -13.75 9.39
N GLN A 138 -5.17 -15.01 9.14
CA GLN A 138 -4.42 -16.15 9.63
C GLN A 138 -3.63 -16.72 8.46
N ASP A 139 -2.30 -16.60 8.53
CA ASP A 139 -1.35 -17.51 7.86
C ASP A 139 -1.65 -18.95 8.31
N SER A 140 -2.80 -19.51 7.90
CA SER A 140 -2.99 -20.94 7.86
C SER A 140 -2.22 -21.39 6.63
N LEU A 141 -0.94 -21.67 6.81
CA LEU A 141 -0.16 -22.53 5.94
C LEU A 141 -1.10 -23.65 5.48
N ASN A 142 -1.53 -23.57 4.22
CA ASN A 142 -2.47 -24.54 3.70
C ASN A 142 -1.75 -25.89 3.74
N LYS A 143 -2.43 -26.96 4.18
CA LYS A 143 -1.81 -28.30 4.29
C LYS A 143 -1.13 -28.71 2.98
N ASP A 144 -1.62 -28.19 1.86
CA ASP A 144 -1.08 -28.38 0.52
C ASP A 144 0.28 -27.71 0.30
N GLU A 145 0.53 -26.52 0.88
CA GLU A 145 1.86 -25.88 0.83
C GLU A 145 2.87 -26.62 1.70
N LEU A 146 2.46 -27.09 2.88
CA LEU A 146 3.28 -27.94 3.75
C LEU A 146 3.62 -29.27 3.06
N LYS A 147 2.64 -29.87 2.37
CA LYS A 147 2.84 -31.10 1.59
C LYS A 147 3.79 -30.87 0.42
N SER A 148 3.67 -29.74 -0.29
CA SER A 148 4.57 -29.36 -1.37
C SER A 148 6.02 -29.22 -0.88
N ILE A 149 6.23 -28.54 0.24
CA ILE A 149 7.57 -28.33 0.81
C ILE A 149 8.19 -29.67 1.25
N ILE A 150 7.38 -30.59 1.80
CA ILE A 150 7.85 -31.91 2.23
C ILE A 150 8.20 -32.79 1.01
N THR A 151 7.37 -32.79 -0.04
CA THR A 151 7.65 -33.54 -1.27
C THR A 151 8.87 -32.99 -2.01
N GLU A 152 9.06 -31.66 -2.00
CA GLU A 152 10.24 -31.03 -2.58
C GLU A 152 11.50 -31.34 -1.76
N ALA A 153 11.40 -31.38 -0.43
CA ALA A 153 12.48 -31.82 0.46
C ALA A 153 12.82 -33.32 0.31
N GLU A 154 11.83 -34.20 0.09
CA GLU A 154 12.06 -35.62 -0.20
C GLU A 154 12.84 -35.82 -1.51
N SER A 155 12.62 -34.96 -2.52
CA SER A 155 13.34 -35.05 -3.79
C SER A 155 14.80 -34.59 -3.74
N LEU A 156 15.19 -33.85 -2.69
CA LEU A 156 16.54 -33.33 -2.47
C LEU A 156 17.37 -34.16 -1.47
N MET A 157 16.78 -35.19 -0.86
CA MET A 157 17.44 -36.05 0.12
C MET A 157 18.22 -37.18 -0.58
N PRO A 158 19.55 -37.28 -0.42
CA PRO A 158 20.33 -38.40 -0.94
C PRO A 158 19.82 -39.72 -0.35
N ALA A 159 19.75 -40.77 -1.18
CA ALA A 159 19.23 -42.11 -0.88
C ALA A 159 19.93 -42.91 0.25
N ARG A 160 20.64 -42.25 1.17
CA ARG A 160 21.46 -42.87 2.21
C ARG A 160 20.81 -42.92 3.60
N TYR A 161 19.60 -42.38 3.77
CA TYR A 161 18.86 -42.41 5.05
C TYR A 161 17.49 -43.10 5.01
N GLN A 162 17.11 -43.76 3.91
CA GLN A 162 15.85 -44.50 3.79
C GLN A 162 15.83 -45.88 4.50
N LYS A 163 16.88 -46.27 5.25
CA LYS A 163 16.97 -47.59 5.90
C LYS A 163 16.91 -47.59 7.45
N MET A 164 16.44 -46.51 8.08
CA MET A 164 16.30 -46.46 9.55
C MET A 164 14.87 -46.17 10.04
N LEU A 165 13.86 -46.35 9.19
CA LEU A 165 12.45 -46.47 9.56
C LEU A 165 11.94 -47.84 9.11
#